data_AF-A0A8J7KRB4-F1
#
_entry.id   AF-A0A8J7KRB4-F1
#
_cell.length_a   1.000
_cell.length_b   1.000
_cell.length_c   1.000
_cell.angle_alpha   90.00
_cell.angle_beta   90.00
_cell.angle_gamma   90.00
#
_symmetry.space_group_name_H-M   'P 1'
#
loop_
_entity.id
_entity.type
_entity.pdbx_description
1 polymer ?
#
loop_
_entity_poly.entity_id
_entity_poly.type
_entity_poly.pdbx_seq_one_letter_code
_entity_poly.pdbx_strand_id
1 'polypeptide(L)' 'MSLQHPADFKRCFYNRVYQHYRSMRAWAKANDFNHNHVSMLLNGRCQGWRGEARKIRQAIEQIMGSPMPSGQNRHKK' A
#
# COMPACT_ATOMS: atom_id res chain seq x y z
N MET A 1 2.30 15.11 6.40
CA MET A 1 1.04 14.93 5.63
C MET A 1 0.49 13.56 5.94
N SER A 2 -0.60 13.46 6.71
CA SER A 2 -1.27 12.17 6.91
C SER A 2 -1.93 11.75 5.61
N LEU A 3 -1.63 10.54 5.13
CA LEU A 3 -2.32 9.90 4.01
C LEU A 3 -3.76 9.60 4.43
N GLN A 4 -4.62 10.61 4.37
CA GLN A 4 -5.97 10.58 4.95
C GLN A 4 -7.02 10.01 3.98
N HIS A 5 -6.67 9.83 2.70
CA HIS A 5 -7.55 9.27 1.67
C HIS A 5 -6.88 8.14 0.86
N PRO A 6 -7.59 7.05 0.51
CA PRO A 6 -7.06 5.97 -0.36
C PRO A 6 -6.57 6.48 -1.72
N ALA A 7 -7.15 7.57 -2.21
CA ALA A 7 -6.73 8.26 -3.43
C ALA A 7 -5.30 8.84 -3.32
N ASP A 8 -4.96 9.42 -2.17
CA ASP A 8 -3.62 9.96 -1.92
C ASP A 8 -2.60 8.83 -1.78
N PHE A 9 -2.99 7.73 -1.14
CA PHE A 9 -2.16 6.54 -1.03
C PHE A 9 -1.82 5.95 -2.40
N LYS A 10 -2.83 5.77 -3.25
CA LYS A 10 -2.63 5.30 -4.64
C LYS A 10 -1.70 6.25 -5.40
N ARG A 11 -1.92 7.56 -5.30
CA ARG A 11 -1.09 8.58 -5.96
C ARG A 11 0.36 8.56 -5.47
N CYS A 12 0.60 8.48 -4.16
CA CYS A 12 1.94 8.39 -3.58
C CYS A 12 2.66 7.10 -3.98
N PHE A 13 1.95 5.96 -3.98
CA PHE A 13 2.49 4.69 -4.46
C PHE A 13 2.96 4.79 -5.91
N TYR A 14 2.10 5.26 -6.82
CA TYR A 14 2.47 5.38 -8.23
C TYR A 14 3.65 6.33 -8.44
N ASN A 15 3.67 7.47 -7.76
CA ASN A 15 4.76 8.45 -7.89
C ASN A 15 6.11 7.86 -7.44
N ARG A 16 6.16 7.13 -6.32
CA ARG A 16 7.42 6.53 -5.83
C ARG A 16 7.81 5.23 -6.55
N VAL A 17 6.83 4.38 -6.86
CA VAL A 17 7.10 3.11 -7.53
C VAL A 17 7.56 3.34 -8.95
N TYR A 18 6.99 4.30 -9.68
CA TYR A 18 7.42 4.58 -11.06
C TYR A 18 8.82 5.20 -11.14
N GLN A 19 9.33 5.79 -10.05
CA GLN A 19 10.72 6.27 -9.98
C GLN A 19 11.73 5.11 -9.98
N HIS A 20 11.35 3.92 -9.49
CA HIS A 20 12.27 2.78 -9.33
C HIS A 20 11.89 1.56 -10.17
N TYR A 21 10.64 1.47 -10.62
CA TYR A 21 10.08 0.33 -11.33
C TYR A 21 9.24 0.78 -12.51
N ARG A 22 9.38 0.08 -13.64
CA ARG A 22 8.69 0.40 -14.90
C ARG A 22 7.17 0.27 -14.82
N SER A 23 6.65 -0.43 -13.80
CA SER A 23 5.21 -0.55 -13.50
C SER A 23 4.98 -1.09 -12.09
N MET A 24 3.75 -0.95 -11.58
CA MET A 24 3.28 -1.64 -10.37
C MET A 24 3.50 -3.16 -10.45
N ARG A 25 3.32 -3.75 -11.63
CA ARG A 25 3.46 -5.19 -11.84
C ARG A 25 4.92 -5.64 -11.74
N ALA A 26 5.86 -4.80 -12.19
CA ALA A 26 7.29 -5.03 -12.03
C ALA A 26 7.71 -4.96 -10.55
N TRP A 27 7.20 -3.96 -9.82
CA TRP A 27 7.41 -3.86 -8.37
C TRP A 27 6.84 -5.07 -7.62
N ALA A 28 5.60 -5.46 -7.92
CA ALA A 28 4.94 -6.60 -7.30
C ALA A 28 5.74 -7.89 -7.55
N LYS A 29 6.22 -8.10 -8.79
CA LYS A 29 7.08 -9.25 -9.13
C LYS A 29 8.42 -9.23 -8.37
N ALA A 30 9.04 -8.05 -8.22
CA ALA A 30 10.31 -7.92 -7.49
C ALA A 30 10.18 -8.17 -5.98
N ASN A 31 8.96 -8.09 -5.43
CA ASN A 31 8.66 -8.30 -4.01
C ASN A 31 7.83 -9.58 -3.78
N ASP A 32 7.74 -10.46 -4.78
CA ASP A 32 6.94 -11.70 -4.75
C ASP A 32 5.47 -11.51 -4.34
N PHE A 33 4.89 -10.37 -4.71
CA PHE A 33 3.48 -10.07 -4.49
C PHE A 33 2.62 -10.32 -5.73
N ASN A 34 1.38 -10.75 -5.49
CA ASN A 34 0.37 -10.79 -6.53
C ASN A 34 -0.05 -9.37 -6.92
N HIS A 35 0.26 -8.96 -8.16
CA HIS A 35 -0.12 -7.64 -8.69
C HIS A 35 -1.63 -7.34 -8.60
N ASN A 36 -2.50 -8.36 -8.67
CA ASN A 36 -3.93 -8.18 -8.48
C ASN A 36 -4.26 -7.80 -7.03
N HIS A 37 -3.61 -8.43 -6.06
CA HIS A 37 -3.74 -8.06 -4.65
C HIS A 37 -3.23 -6.63 -4.40
N VAL A 38 -2.09 -6.25 -4.99
CA VAL A 38 -1.61 -4.86 -4.90
C VAL A 38 -2.64 -3.87 -5.47
N SER A 39 -3.20 -4.15 -6.64
CA SER A 39 -4.24 -3.32 -7.26
C SER A 39 -5.49 -3.23 -6.37
N MET A 40 -5.95 -4.36 -5.83
CA MET A 40 -7.09 -4.38 -4.91
C MET A 40 -6.82 -3.58 -3.63
N LEU A 41 -5.61 -3.68 -3.06
CA LEU A 41 -5.17 -2.88 -1.91
C LEU A 41 -5.30 -1.39 -2.20
N LEU A 42 -4.76 -0.94 -3.34
CA LEU A 42 -4.73 0.46 -3.75
C LEU A 42 -6.14 1.02 -4.01
N ASN A 43 -7.10 0.15 -4.33
CA ASN A 43 -8.50 0.51 -4.51
C ASN A 43 -9.33 0.30 -3.21
N GLY A 44 -8.70 -0.01 -2.08
CA GLY A 44 -9.35 -0.17 -0.78
C GLY A 44 -10.13 -1.48 -0.60
N ARG A 45 -9.97 -2.46 -1.51
CA ARG A 45 -10.72 -3.72 -1.53
C ARG A 45 -9.89 -4.85 -0.92
N CYS A 46 -9.89 -4.96 0.41
CA CYS A 46 -9.10 -5.97 1.15
C CYS A 46 -9.94 -7.08 1.82
N GLN A 47 -11.19 -7.27 1.40
CA GLN A 47 -12.06 -8.31 1.98
C GLN A 47 -11.54 -9.71 1.62
N GLY A 48 -11.30 -10.54 2.64
CA GLY A 48 -10.89 -11.95 2.48
C GLY A 48 -9.39 -12.25 2.57
N TRP A 49 -8.50 -11.25 2.48
CA TRP A 49 -7.04 -11.48 2.42
C TRP A 49 -6.24 -10.46 3.25
N ARG A 50 -6.75 -10.12 4.45
CA ARG A 50 -6.16 -9.09 5.34
C ARG A 50 -4.68 -9.33 5.71
N GLY A 51 -4.24 -10.59 5.78
CA GLY A 51 -2.85 -10.93 6.09
C GLY A 51 -1.87 -10.50 4.99
N GLU A 52 -2.13 -10.89 3.75
CA GLU A 52 -1.36 -10.43 2.58
C GLU A 52 -1.48 -8.92 2.39
N ALA A 53 -2.69 -8.37 2.56
CA ALA A 53 -2.91 -6.93 2.47
C ALA A 53 -2.00 -6.15 3.41
N ARG A 54 -1.81 -6.64 4.64
CA ARG A 54 -0.91 -6.02 5.63
C ARG A 54 0.55 -6.08 5.18
N LYS A 55 1.01 -7.20 4.61
CA LYS A 55 2.39 -7.34 4.10
C LYS A 55 2.66 -6.38 2.95
N ILE A 56 1.76 -6.32 1.97
CA ILE A 56 1.86 -5.40 0.84
C ILE A 56 1.83 -3.95 1.35
N ARG A 57 0.95 -3.64 2.30
CA ARG A 57 0.85 -2.32 2.91
C ARG A 57 2.17 -1.91 3.58
N GLN A 58 2.78 -2.78 4.37
CA GLN A 58 4.08 -2.52 5.01
C GLN A 58 5.20 -2.31 4.00
N ALA A 59 5.25 -3.12 2.93
CA ALA A 59 6.25 -2.93 1.87
C ALA A 59 6.09 -1.57 1.17
N ILE A 60 4.85 -1.12 0.94
CA ILE A 60 4.58 0.20 0.37
C ILE A 60 4.98 1.31 1.36
N GLU A 61 4.70 1.13 2.65
CA GLU A 61 5.12 2.08 3.71
C GLU A 61 6.64 2.26 3.77
N GLN A 62 7.41 1.18 3.60
CA GLN A 62 8.87 1.24 3.54
C GLN A 62 9.37 2.09 2.35
N ILE A 63 8.71 2.00 1.20
CA ILE A 63 9.05 2.78 0.00
C ILE A 63 8.65 4.25 0.16
N MET A 64 7.51 4.50 0.79
CA MET A 64 7.03 5.86 1.05
C MET A 64 7.83 6.57 2.16
N GLY A 65 8.58 5.83 2.99
CA GLY A 65 9.35 6.40 4.10
C GLY A 65 8.47 7.01 5.19
N SER A 66 7.20 6.60 5.27
CA SER A 66 6.27 7.06 6.30
C SER A 66 5.30 5.95 6.63
N PRO A 67 5.13 5.60 7.93
CA PRO A 67 4.09 4.68 8.34
C PRO A 67 2.74 5.28 7.95
N MET A 68 1.93 4.53 7.21
CA MET A 68 0.57 4.95 6.90
C MET A 68 -0.17 5.10 8.24
N PRO A 69 -1.06 6.09 8.40
CA PRO A 69 -1.94 6.10 9.56
C PRO A 69 -2.73 4.78 9.54
N SER A 70 -2.28 3.84 10.37
CA SER A 70 -3.13 2.76 10.82
C SER A 70 -4.33 3.47 11.42
N GLY A 71 -5.54 3.14 10.98
CA GLY A 71 -6.74 3.48 11.72
C GLY A 71 -6.72 2.75 13.05
N GLN A 72 -5.75 3.05 13.91
CA GLN A 72 -5.85 2.83 15.32
C GLN A 72 -6.90 3.84 15.77
N ASN A 73 -8.15 3.37 15.80
CA ASN A 73 -9.07 3.80 16.82
C ASN A 73 -8.33 3.67 18.15
N ARG A 74 -7.81 4.80 18.60
CA ARG A 74 -7.28 5.03 19.92
C ARG A 74 -8.50 5.11 20.82
N HIS A 75 -9.13 3.96 21.11
CA HIS A 75 -9.99 3.86 22.26
C HIS A 75 -9.08 3.95 23.49
N LYS A 76 -8.91 5.19 23.98
CA LYS A 76 -8.53 5.45 25.36
C LYS A 76 -9.58 4.81 26.26
N LYS A 77 -9.15 3.96 27.17
CA LYS A 77 -9.76 3.86 28.49
C LYS A 77 -8.65 3.68 29.51
#